data_AF-A0A947ID82-F1
#
_entry.id   AF-A0A947ID82-F1
#
_cell.length_a   1.000
_cell.length_b   1.000
_cell.length_c   1.000
_cell.angle_alpha   90.00
_cell.angle_beta   90.00
_cell.angle_gamma   90.00
#
_symmetry.space_group_name_H-M   'P 1'
#
loop_
_entity.id
_entity.type
_entity.pdbx_description
1 polymer ?
#
loop_
_entity_poly.entity_id
_entity_poly.type
_entity_poly.pdbx_seq_one_letter_code
_entity_poly.pdbx_strand_id
1 'polypeptide(L)'
;MKRLIAVVAALAVIVMIVGGCASPEQRAQKLFDEGKYQEVLDKYADQPIAKQAREGLAAKMVTEGKFQEVIDNFGDTPAAQDAKNKRAEQLLAEKKYDEILQKFPNTPSANVARSAVAEGLYAEKKIDELVMKYPNTPAGVKARNELAKEEFDKLMKKPKKDRKKLYEEFLKNPKYAGTESAMAAQKELAGAPK
;
A
#
# COMPACT_ATOMS: atom_id res chain seq x y z
N MET A 1 -38.93 19.49 75.86
CA MET A 1 -37.63 19.17 75.22
C MET A 1 -37.61 17.72 74.74
N LYS A 2 -38.16 17.39 73.55
CA LYS A 2 -37.98 16.06 72.91
C LYS A 2 -38.57 15.91 71.49
N ARG A 3 -38.92 17.02 70.80
CA ARG A 3 -39.52 16.97 69.44
C ARG A 3 -38.92 17.99 68.46
N LEU A 4 -37.65 18.36 68.65
CA LEU A 4 -36.98 19.38 67.84
C LEU A 4 -35.62 18.93 67.29
N ILE A 5 -35.27 17.63 67.39
CA ILE A 5 -33.97 17.10 66.94
C ILE A 5 -34.11 16.17 65.71
N ALA A 6 -35.33 15.84 65.27
CA ALA A 6 -35.52 14.86 64.18
C ALA A 6 -35.59 15.46 62.77
N VAL A 7 -35.57 16.79 62.60
CA VAL A 7 -35.80 17.43 61.28
C VAL A 7 -34.51 17.95 60.62
N VAL A 8 -33.38 18.00 61.34
CA VAL A 8 -32.11 18.53 60.78
C VAL A 8 -31.19 17.43 60.22
N ALA A 9 -31.40 16.16 60.57
CA ALA A 9 -30.54 15.06 60.11
C ALA A 9 -30.95 14.42 58.78
N ALA A 10 -32.17 14.68 58.28
CA ALA A 10 -32.66 14.11 57.01
C ALA A 10 -32.33 14.98 55.78
N LEU A 11 -31.76 16.17 55.97
CA LEU A 11 -31.44 17.12 54.89
C LEU A 11 -29.94 17.21 54.56
N ALA A 12 -29.09 16.42 55.22
CA ALA A 12 -27.65 16.39 54.95
C ALA A 12 -27.21 15.18 54.09
N VAL A 13 -28.07 14.18 53.88
CA VAL A 13 -27.74 12.97 53.07
C VAL A 13 -28.28 13.06 51.64
N ILE A 14 -29.18 14.01 51.35
CA ILE A 14 -29.74 14.24 49.99
C ILE A 14 -29.00 15.36 49.23
N VAL A 15 -27.86 15.85 49.74
CA VAL A 15 -26.99 16.79 49.00
C VAL A 15 -25.83 16.06 48.30
N MET A 16 -25.63 14.75 48.52
CA MET A 16 -24.62 13.96 47.81
C MET A 16 -25.14 13.22 46.56
N ILE A 17 -26.33 13.56 46.04
CA ILE A 17 -26.88 12.91 44.82
C ILE A 17 -26.94 13.88 43.62
N VAL A 18 -26.61 15.16 43.80
CA VAL A 18 -26.74 16.19 42.72
C VAL A 18 -25.40 16.80 42.29
N GLY A 19 -24.27 16.29 42.79
CA GLY A 19 -22.94 16.64 42.31
C GLY A 19 -22.51 15.70 41.17
N GLY A 20 -22.70 16.14 39.92
CA GLY A 20 -22.39 15.38 38.70
C GLY A 20 -20.94 14.90 38.58
N CYS A 21 -20.65 13.73 39.14
CA CYS A 21 -19.40 13.01 38.91
C CYS A 21 -19.66 11.88 37.91
N ALA A 22 -20.04 12.21 36.67
CA ALA A 22 -19.82 11.27 35.57
C ALA A 22 -18.34 10.85 35.65
N SER A 23 -18.07 9.54 35.69
CA SER A 23 -16.70 9.05 35.85
C SER A 23 -15.84 9.55 34.68
N PRO A 24 -14.51 9.66 34.83
CA PRO A 24 -13.62 10.03 33.72
C PRO A 24 -13.89 9.21 32.46
N GLU A 25 -14.19 7.91 32.60
CA GLU A 25 -14.59 7.04 31.50
C GLU A 25 -15.87 7.51 30.81
N GLN A 26 -16.92 7.83 31.58
CA GLN A 26 -18.20 8.30 31.02
C GLN A 26 -18.07 9.64 30.31
N ARG A 27 -17.23 10.54 30.83
CA ARG A 27 -16.95 11.84 30.19
C ARG A 27 -16.17 11.65 28.90
N ALA A 28 -15.18 10.76 28.89
CA ALA A 28 -14.42 10.42 27.70
C ALA A 28 -15.30 9.75 26.64
N GLN A 29 -16.18 8.82 27.04
CA GLN A 29 -17.16 8.19 26.15
C GLN A 29 -18.10 9.21 25.51
N LYS A 30 -18.63 10.15 26.29
CA LYS A 30 -19.49 11.20 25.75
C LYS A 30 -18.76 12.04 24.68
N LEU A 31 -17.51 12.43 24.92
CA LEU A 31 -16.72 13.18 23.94
C LEU A 31 -16.43 12.35 22.68
N PHE A 32 -16.17 11.06 22.85
CA PHE A 32 -15.97 10.13 21.74
C PHE A 32 -17.23 10.00 20.87
N ASP A 33 -18.40 9.85 21.50
CA ASP A 33 -19.69 9.76 20.81
C ASP A 33 -20.04 11.07 20.08
N GLU A 34 -19.62 12.21 20.61
CA GLU A 34 -19.71 13.53 19.96
C GLU A 34 -18.67 13.73 18.83
N GLY A 35 -17.79 12.76 18.57
CA GLY A 35 -16.74 12.84 17.55
C GLY A 35 -15.60 13.80 17.90
N LYS A 36 -15.48 14.20 19.17
CA LYS A 36 -14.43 15.10 19.70
C LYS A 36 -13.18 14.31 20.07
N TYR A 37 -12.67 13.54 19.11
CA TYR A 37 -11.57 12.61 19.32
C TYR A 37 -10.30 13.28 19.84
N GLN A 38 -9.95 14.46 19.33
CA GLN A 38 -8.78 15.20 19.82
C GLN A 38 -8.92 15.54 21.32
N GLU A 39 -10.10 15.95 21.77
CA GLU A 39 -10.33 16.26 23.19
C GLU A 39 -10.25 15.01 24.07
N VAL A 40 -10.65 13.83 23.54
CA VAL A 40 -10.45 12.55 24.23
C VAL A 40 -8.96 12.27 24.39
N LEU A 41 -8.16 12.46 23.33
CA LEU A 41 -6.72 12.25 23.38
C LEU A 41 -6.01 13.24 24.31
N ASP A 42 -6.42 14.51 24.31
CA ASP A 42 -5.76 15.54 25.10
C ASP A 42 -6.04 15.40 26.61
N LYS A 43 -7.27 14.99 26.97
CA LYS A 43 -7.73 14.98 28.37
C LYS A 43 -7.77 13.59 29.01
N TYR A 44 -7.80 12.53 28.20
CA TYR A 44 -8.04 11.16 28.65
C TYR A 44 -7.10 10.15 27.95
N ALA A 45 -5.85 10.53 27.69
CA ALA A 45 -4.85 9.73 26.97
C ALA A 45 -4.58 8.34 27.60
N ASP A 46 -4.77 8.22 28.91
CA ASP A 46 -4.56 7.01 29.70
C ASP A 46 -5.77 6.06 29.70
N GLN A 47 -6.92 6.53 29.20
CA GLN A 47 -8.14 5.75 29.16
C GLN A 47 -8.15 4.78 27.95
N PRO A 48 -8.76 3.57 28.08
CA PRO A 48 -8.84 2.61 26.98
C PRO A 48 -9.45 3.19 25.70
N ILE A 49 -10.38 4.15 25.83
CA ILE A 49 -11.04 4.82 24.72
C ILE A 49 -10.10 5.72 23.89
N ALA A 50 -8.95 6.14 24.45
CA ALA A 50 -7.98 6.97 23.73
C ALA A 50 -7.48 6.28 22.45
N LYS A 51 -7.29 4.96 22.47
CA LYS A 51 -6.92 4.20 21.27
C LYS A 51 -8.00 4.29 20.19
N GLN A 52 -9.26 4.10 20.57
CA GLN A 52 -10.38 4.22 19.64
C GLN A 52 -10.51 5.66 19.13
N ALA A 53 -10.31 6.67 19.98
CA ALA A 53 -10.32 8.07 19.58
C ALA A 53 -9.20 8.38 18.59
N ARG A 54 -8.00 7.83 18.78
CA ARG A 54 -6.88 7.94 17.83
C ARG A 54 -7.26 7.38 16.46
N GLU A 55 -7.88 6.19 16.42
CA GLU A 55 -8.36 5.58 15.18
C GLU A 55 -9.48 6.40 14.52
N GLY A 56 -10.46 6.87 15.31
CA GLY A 56 -11.55 7.72 14.82
C GLY A 56 -11.07 9.06 14.28
N LEU A 57 -10.09 9.68 14.94
CA LEU A 57 -9.45 10.91 14.47
C LEU A 57 -8.72 10.68 13.14
N ALA A 58 -7.92 9.61 13.05
CA ALA A 58 -7.22 9.25 11.83
C ALA A 58 -8.21 9.02 10.67
N ALA A 59 -9.28 8.25 10.90
CA ALA A 59 -10.32 8.02 9.91
C ALA A 59 -11.00 9.32 9.46
N LYS A 60 -11.34 10.21 10.41
CA LYS A 60 -11.89 11.53 10.08
C LYS A 60 -10.93 12.35 9.22
N MET A 61 -9.64 12.39 9.57
CA MET A 61 -8.64 13.11 8.79
C MET A 61 -8.47 12.54 7.36
N VAL A 62 -8.61 11.23 7.18
CA VAL A 62 -8.68 10.62 5.83
C VAL A 62 -9.87 11.15 5.05
N THR A 63 -11.07 11.22 5.66
CA THR A 63 -12.25 11.79 4.99
C THR A 63 -12.10 13.27 4.63
N GLU A 64 -11.32 14.02 5.42
CA GLU A 64 -10.98 15.42 5.16
C GLU A 64 -9.84 15.59 4.13
N GLY A 65 -9.30 14.50 3.59
CA GLY A 65 -8.22 14.52 2.61
C GLY A 65 -6.83 14.80 3.17
N LYS A 66 -6.65 14.77 4.49
CA LYS A 66 -5.38 15.03 5.18
C LYS A 66 -4.47 13.79 5.20
N PHE A 67 -4.29 13.16 4.04
CA PHE A 67 -3.65 11.85 3.96
C PHE A 67 -2.21 11.85 4.48
N GLN A 68 -1.42 12.87 4.13
CA GLN A 68 -0.02 12.95 4.57
C GLN A 68 0.09 13.07 6.10
N GLU A 69 -0.74 13.91 6.72
CA GLU A 69 -0.79 14.05 8.17
C GLU A 69 -1.20 12.75 8.86
N VAL A 70 -2.11 11.97 8.26
CA VAL A 70 -2.50 10.65 8.77
C VAL A 70 -1.33 9.67 8.70
N ILE A 71 -0.61 9.67 7.58
CA ILE A 71 0.55 8.79 7.38
C ILE A 71 1.65 9.09 8.41
N ASP A 72 1.93 10.37 8.64
CA ASP A 72 3.03 10.82 9.49
C ASP A 72 2.73 10.61 10.98
N ASN A 73 1.47 10.83 11.40
CA ASN A 73 1.12 10.85 12.83
C ASN A 73 0.38 9.59 13.32
N PHE A 74 -0.24 8.83 12.41
CA PHE A 74 -1.12 7.70 12.74
C PHE A 74 -0.73 6.41 11.99
N GLY A 75 0.54 6.24 11.65
CA GLY A 75 1.07 5.16 10.81
C GLY A 75 0.76 3.72 11.29
N ASP A 76 0.41 3.55 12.56
CA ASP A 76 0.03 2.30 13.22
C ASP A 76 -1.47 1.98 13.15
N THR A 77 -2.29 2.91 12.64
CA THR A 77 -3.74 2.75 12.53
C THR A 77 -4.14 2.15 11.19
N PRO A 78 -5.29 1.44 11.10
CA PRO A 78 -5.84 1.00 9.81
C PRO A 78 -6.07 2.16 8.82
N ALA A 79 -6.43 3.35 9.33
CA ALA A 79 -6.64 4.55 8.52
C ALA A 79 -5.37 5.02 7.79
N ALA A 80 -4.17 4.76 8.33
CA ALA A 80 -2.94 5.10 7.63
C ALA A 80 -2.73 4.30 6.35
N GLN A 81 -3.20 3.06 6.28
CA GLN A 81 -3.11 2.29 5.04
C GLN A 81 -4.05 2.86 3.96
N ASP A 82 -5.26 3.26 4.34
CA ASP A 82 -6.18 3.94 3.43
C ASP A 82 -5.61 5.30 2.97
N ALA A 83 -5.03 6.08 3.90
CA ALA A 83 -4.34 7.33 3.59
C ALA A 83 -3.19 7.14 2.58
N LYS A 84 -2.37 6.09 2.73
CA LYS A 84 -1.30 5.75 1.76
C LYS A 84 -1.87 5.47 0.38
N ASN A 85 -2.95 4.68 0.29
CA ASN A 85 -3.60 4.37 -0.97
C ASN A 85 -4.17 5.63 -1.63
N LYS A 86 -4.93 6.43 -0.89
CA LYS A 86 -5.54 7.69 -1.36
C LYS A 86 -4.49 8.72 -1.78
N ARG A 87 -3.39 8.84 -1.02
CA ARG A 87 -2.28 9.73 -1.39
C ARG A 87 -1.61 9.26 -2.67
N ALA A 88 -1.39 7.95 -2.82
CA ALA A 88 -0.83 7.39 -4.05
C ALA A 88 -1.78 7.57 -5.25
N GLU A 89 -3.11 7.46 -5.07
CA GLU A 89 -4.12 7.78 -6.08
C GLU A 89 -4.05 9.25 -6.53
N GLN A 90 -3.90 10.20 -5.61
CA GLN A 90 -3.72 11.63 -5.95
C GLN A 90 -2.46 11.83 -6.79
N LEU A 91 -1.33 11.28 -6.36
CA LEU A 91 -0.07 11.36 -7.11
C LEU A 91 -0.18 10.71 -8.49
N LEU A 92 -0.97 9.64 -8.61
CA LEU A 92 -1.21 8.96 -9.88
C LEU A 92 -1.99 9.85 -10.84
N ALA A 93 -3.02 10.54 -10.36
CA ALA A 93 -3.77 11.53 -11.14
C ALA A 93 -2.88 12.69 -11.61
N GLU A 94 -1.90 13.08 -10.77
CA GLU A 94 -0.87 14.07 -11.11
C GLU A 94 0.28 13.52 -11.97
N LYS A 95 0.25 12.23 -12.34
CA LYS A 95 1.30 11.51 -13.08
C LYS A 95 2.69 11.56 -12.42
N LYS A 96 2.76 11.69 -11.10
CA LYS A 96 4.01 11.70 -10.32
C LYS A 96 4.48 10.27 -10.04
N TYR A 97 4.78 9.52 -11.09
CA TYR A 97 5.09 8.09 -10.99
C TYR A 97 6.30 7.79 -10.10
N ASP A 98 7.39 8.56 -10.22
CA ASP A 98 8.60 8.34 -9.42
C ASP A 98 8.33 8.47 -7.93
N GLU A 99 7.54 9.47 -7.52
CA GLU A 99 7.18 9.67 -6.12
C GLU A 99 6.33 8.51 -5.58
N ILE A 100 5.41 7.98 -6.39
CA ILE A 100 4.60 6.80 -6.03
C ILE A 100 5.51 5.58 -5.84
N LEU A 101 6.43 5.34 -6.76
CA LEU A 101 7.32 4.18 -6.71
C LEU A 101 8.30 4.25 -5.54
N GLN A 102 8.72 5.44 -5.16
CA GLN A 102 9.64 5.66 -4.04
C GLN A 102 8.93 5.58 -2.68
N LYS A 103 7.80 6.28 -2.53
CA LYS A 103 7.15 6.46 -1.21
C LYS A 103 6.03 5.46 -0.95
N PHE A 104 5.39 4.95 -2.01
CA PHE A 104 4.20 4.10 -1.92
C PHE A 104 4.32 2.80 -2.75
N PRO A 105 5.45 2.07 -2.71
CA PRO A 105 5.74 0.96 -3.63
C PRO A 105 4.74 -0.21 -3.56
N ASN A 106 4.04 -0.36 -2.44
CA ASN A 106 3.14 -1.49 -2.18
C ASN A 106 1.66 -1.11 -2.33
N THR A 107 1.35 -0.07 -3.12
CA THR A 107 -0.03 0.37 -3.39
C THR A 107 -0.51 -0.07 -4.78
N PRO A 108 -1.83 -0.18 -5.01
CA PRO A 108 -2.37 -0.41 -6.36
C PRO A 108 -1.90 0.64 -7.36
N SER A 109 -1.83 1.91 -6.95
CA SER A 109 -1.30 3.02 -7.76
C SER A 109 0.15 2.82 -8.17
N ALA A 110 0.98 2.19 -7.34
CA ALA A 110 2.35 1.86 -7.73
C ALA A 110 2.41 0.83 -8.86
N ASN A 111 1.49 -0.13 -8.91
CA ASN A 111 1.44 -1.07 -10.05
C ASN A 111 1.10 -0.34 -11.35
N VAL A 112 0.16 0.61 -11.30
CA VAL A 112 -0.17 1.45 -12.46
C VAL A 112 1.03 2.31 -12.86
N ALA A 113 1.70 2.94 -11.89
CA ALA A 113 2.90 3.74 -12.12
C ALA A 113 4.04 2.92 -12.76
N ARG A 114 4.29 1.68 -12.29
CA ARG A 114 5.28 0.78 -12.90
C ARG A 114 4.95 0.51 -14.36
N SER A 115 3.70 0.19 -14.68
CA SER A 115 3.27 -0.05 -16.06
C SER A 115 3.43 1.19 -16.94
N ALA A 116 3.02 2.36 -16.45
CA ALA A 116 3.15 3.62 -17.19
C ALA A 116 4.61 3.98 -17.48
N VAL A 117 5.50 3.84 -16.49
CA VAL A 117 6.95 4.05 -16.69
C VAL A 117 7.52 3.03 -17.66
N ALA A 118 7.12 1.77 -17.55
CA ALA A 118 7.56 0.71 -18.46
C ALA A 118 7.12 0.95 -19.91
N GLU A 119 5.89 1.42 -20.12
CA GLU A 119 5.38 1.83 -21.44
C GLU A 119 6.17 3.01 -22.01
N GLY A 120 6.50 4.01 -21.19
CA GLY A 120 7.37 5.13 -21.58
C GLY A 120 8.74 4.65 -22.05
N LEU A 121 9.40 3.78 -21.27
CA LEU A 121 10.69 3.20 -21.66
C LEU A 121 10.61 2.39 -22.96
N TYR A 122 9.51 1.67 -23.17
CA TYR A 122 9.28 0.94 -24.41
C TYR A 122 9.13 1.90 -25.61
N ALA A 123 8.34 2.97 -25.47
CA ALA A 123 8.14 3.98 -26.51
C ALA A 123 9.46 4.71 -26.85
N GLU A 124 10.29 4.98 -25.85
CA GLU A 124 11.63 5.56 -26.01
C GLU A 124 12.67 4.56 -26.52
N LYS A 125 12.30 3.31 -26.77
CA LYS A 125 13.19 2.21 -27.17
C LYS A 125 14.34 1.95 -26.19
N LYS A 126 14.16 2.31 -24.91
CA LYS A 126 15.08 2.00 -23.81
C LYS A 126 14.86 0.56 -23.32
N ILE A 127 14.98 -0.38 -24.25
CA ILE A 127 14.59 -1.77 -24.08
C ILE A 127 15.40 -2.47 -22.98
N ASP A 128 16.71 -2.25 -22.92
CA ASP A 128 17.54 -2.88 -21.89
C ASP A 128 17.20 -2.41 -20.48
N GLU A 129 16.94 -1.11 -20.30
CA GLU A 129 16.52 -0.55 -19.01
C GLU A 129 15.13 -1.09 -18.60
N LEU A 130 14.20 -1.15 -19.55
CA LEU A 130 12.86 -1.70 -19.35
C LEU A 130 12.91 -3.16 -18.87
N VAL A 131 13.68 -4.00 -19.56
CA VAL A 131 13.80 -5.42 -19.22
C VAL A 131 14.51 -5.61 -17.88
N MET A 132 15.46 -4.74 -17.54
CA MET A 132 16.17 -4.80 -16.27
C MET A 132 15.29 -4.37 -15.09
N LYS A 133 14.57 -3.25 -15.20
CA LYS A 133 13.81 -2.65 -14.09
C LYS A 133 12.38 -3.17 -13.98
N TYR A 134 11.75 -3.49 -15.11
CA TYR A 134 10.33 -3.84 -15.17
C TYR A 134 10.05 -5.12 -16.02
N PRO A 135 10.77 -6.23 -15.80
CA PRO A 135 10.71 -7.44 -16.65
C PRO A 135 9.33 -8.10 -16.75
N ASN A 136 8.47 -7.86 -15.76
CA ASN A 136 7.17 -8.53 -15.61
C ASN A 136 5.98 -7.61 -15.90
N THR A 137 6.23 -6.37 -16.33
CA THR A 137 5.15 -5.51 -16.85
C THR A 137 4.76 -5.96 -18.26
N PRO A 138 3.55 -5.64 -18.76
CA PRO A 138 3.17 -5.96 -20.13
C PRO A 138 4.19 -5.48 -21.18
N ALA A 139 4.68 -4.24 -21.04
CA ALA A 139 5.73 -3.69 -21.88
C ALA A 139 7.06 -4.45 -21.73
N GLY A 140 7.46 -4.79 -20.50
CA GLY A 140 8.67 -5.57 -20.22
C GLY A 140 8.63 -6.98 -20.84
N VAL A 141 7.50 -7.68 -20.71
CA VAL A 141 7.31 -9.00 -21.33
C VAL A 141 7.40 -8.90 -22.86
N LYS A 142 6.73 -7.91 -23.46
CA LYS A 142 6.81 -7.66 -24.90
C LYS A 142 8.25 -7.43 -25.36
N ALA A 143 8.96 -6.53 -24.68
CA ALA A 143 10.35 -6.21 -24.97
C ALA A 143 11.27 -7.43 -24.87
N ARG A 144 11.09 -8.27 -23.83
CA ARG A 144 11.84 -9.52 -23.66
C ARG A 144 11.60 -10.49 -24.80
N ASN A 145 10.34 -10.66 -25.22
CA ASN A 145 9.99 -11.54 -26.34
C ASN A 145 10.60 -11.03 -27.66
N GLU A 146 10.58 -9.73 -27.92
CA GLU A 146 11.19 -9.14 -29.12
C GLU A 146 12.70 -9.40 -29.17
N LEU A 147 13.41 -9.12 -28.07
CA LEU A 147 14.84 -9.38 -27.96
C LEU A 147 15.18 -10.88 -28.07
N ALA A 148 14.40 -11.72 -27.40
CA ALA A 148 14.59 -13.16 -27.43
C ALA A 148 14.37 -13.70 -28.86
N LYS A 149 13.38 -13.18 -29.59
CA LYS A 149 13.11 -13.54 -30.98
C LYS A 149 14.24 -13.14 -31.91
N GLU A 150 14.72 -11.91 -31.80
CA GLU A 150 15.84 -11.44 -32.62
C GLU A 150 17.10 -12.29 -32.41
N GLU A 151 17.43 -12.61 -31.16
CA GLU A 151 18.55 -13.49 -30.86
C GLU A 151 18.31 -14.92 -31.35
N PHE A 152 17.12 -15.48 -31.13
CA PHE A 152 16.76 -16.81 -31.60
C PHE A 152 16.83 -16.92 -33.14
N ASP A 153 16.35 -15.91 -33.87
CA ASP A 153 16.43 -15.87 -35.34
C ASP A 153 17.90 -15.82 -35.82
N LYS A 154 18.80 -15.15 -35.09
CA LYS A 154 20.25 -15.20 -35.37
C LYS A 154 20.80 -16.61 -35.14
N LEU A 155 20.36 -17.32 -34.10
CA LEU A 155 20.76 -18.71 -33.84
C LEU A 155 20.29 -19.65 -34.96
N MET A 156 19.06 -19.45 -35.45
CA MET A 156 18.48 -20.24 -36.55
C MET A 156 19.22 -20.08 -37.89
N LYS A 157 19.99 -19.01 -38.06
CA LYS A 157 20.84 -18.81 -39.24
C LYS A 157 22.21 -19.49 -39.12
N LYS A 158 22.60 -19.97 -37.94
CA LYS A 158 23.88 -20.67 -37.72
C LYS A 158 23.81 -22.13 -38.21
N PRO A 159 24.95 -22.77 -38.50
CA PRO A 159 24.98 -24.19 -38.86
C PRO A 159 24.38 -25.08 -37.76
N LYS A 160 23.59 -26.10 -38.13
CA LYS A 160 22.93 -26.99 -37.16
C LYS A 160 23.88 -27.61 -36.13
N LYS A 161 25.11 -27.93 -36.53
CA LYS A 161 26.17 -28.46 -35.65
C LYS A 161 26.50 -27.55 -34.46
N ASP A 162 26.35 -26.23 -34.63
CA ASP A 162 26.69 -25.24 -33.61
C ASP A 162 25.46 -24.79 -32.81
N ARG A 163 24.24 -25.02 -33.32
CA ARG A 163 22.98 -24.56 -32.70
C ARG A 163 22.74 -25.13 -31.32
N LYS A 164 23.09 -26.40 -31.07
CA LYS A 164 22.84 -27.05 -29.79
C LYS A 164 23.49 -26.27 -28.64
N LYS A 165 24.79 -25.98 -28.76
CA LYS A 165 25.51 -25.20 -27.75
C LYS A 165 24.95 -23.78 -27.61
N LEU A 166 24.60 -23.15 -28.74
CA LEU A 166 24.04 -21.80 -28.73
C LEU A 166 22.65 -21.71 -28.07
N TYR A 167 21.81 -22.73 -28.23
CA TYR A 167 20.53 -22.79 -27.52
C TYR A 167 20.74 -22.97 -26.01
N GLU A 168 21.70 -23.79 -25.58
CA GLU A 168 22.02 -23.93 -24.16
C GLU A 168 22.49 -22.60 -23.55
N GLU A 169 23.31 -21.82 -24.26
CA GLU A 169 23.73 -20.48 -23.83
C GLU A 169 22.56 -19.50 -23.80
N PHE A 170 21.70 -19.53 -24.82
CA PHE A 170 20.50 -18.71 -24.90
C PHE A 170 19.51 -18.97 -23.75
N LEU A 171 19.28 -20.24 -23.40
CA LEU A 171 18.39 -20.63 -22.30
C LEU A 171 18.93 -20.30 -20.91
N LYS A 172 20.25 -20.23 -20.75
CA LYS A 172 20.88 -19.80 -19.49
C LYS A 172 20.75 -18.31 -19.23
N ASN A 173 20.39 -17.51 -20.25
CA ASN A 173 20.24 -16.08 -20.09
C ASN A 173 18.90 -15.76 -19.37
N PRO A 174 18.94 -15.21 -18.14
CA PRO A 174 17.71 -14.89 -17.39
C PRO A 174 16.83 -13.86 -18.12
N LYS A 175 17.41 -13.04 -19.00
CA LYS A 175 16.69 -12.08 -19.85
C LYS A 175 15.59 -12.76 -20.68
N TYR A 176 15.84 -13.99 -21.15
CA TYR A 176 14.96 -14.72 -22.06
C TYR A 176 14.10 -15.78 -21.36
N ALA A 177 14.28 -15.98 -20.05
CA ALA A 177 13.55 -17.00 -19.29
C ALA A 177 12.02 -16.84 -19.43
N GLY A 178 11.32 -17.90 -19.86
CA GLY A 178 9.87 -17.89 -20.03
C GLY A 178 9.36 -17.16 -21.28
N THR A 179 10.25 -16.70 -22.18
CA THR A 179 9.84 -16.16 -23.48
C THR A 179 9.43 -17.28 -24.45
N GLU A 180 8.63 -16.94 -25.47
CA GLU A 180 8.25 -17.90 -26.52
C GLU A 180 9.47 -18.47 -27.25
N SER A 181 10.47 -17.64 -27.52
CA SER A 181 11.71 -18.06 -28.15
C SER A 181 12.55 -18.98 -27.27
N ALA A 182 12.56 -18.78 -25.94
CA ALA A 182 13.19 -19.73 -25.02
C ALA A 182 12.47 -21.08 -25.04
N MET A 183 11.14 -21.09 -25.03
CA MET A 183 10.39 -22.35 -25.16
C MET A 183 10.65 -23.04 -26.51
N ALA A 184 10.76 -22.29 -27.60
CA ALA A 184 11.13 -22.83 -28.91
C ALA A 184 12.54 -23.42 -28.92
N ALA A 185 13.54 -22.70 -28.38
CA ALA A 185 14.91 -23.20 -28.25
C ALA A 185 14.98 -24.49 -27.40
N GLN A 186 14.19 -24.57 -26.34
CA GLN A 186 14.10 -25.77 -25.50
C GLN A 186 13.52 -26.96 -26.28
N LYS A 187 12.50 -26.75 -27.11
CA LYS A 187 11.94 -27.80 -27.98
C LYS A 187 12.94 -28.27 -29.04
N GLU A 188 13.69 -27.35 -29.64
CA GLU A 188 14.75 -27.68 -30.60
C GLU A 188 15.88 -28.50 -29.95
N LEU A 189 16.25 -28.19 -28.70
CA LEU A 189 17.24 -28.96 -27.92
C LEU A 189 16.73 -30.35 -27.52
N ALA A 190 15.46 -30.44 -27.13
CA ALA A 190 14.84 -31.70 -26.73
C ALA A 190 14.66 -32.67 -27.92
N GLY A 191 14.88 -32.21 -29.16
CA GLY A 191 14.74 -33.00 -30.37
C GLY A 191 13.28 -33.44 -30.53
N ALA A 192 12.38 -32.50 -30.82
CA ALA A 192 10.98 -32.83 -31.06
C ALA A 192 10.88 -33.98 -32.10
N PRO A 193 10.13 -35.06 -31.80
CA PRO A 193 9.88 -36.12 -32.77
C PRO A 193 9.19 -35.49 -33.99
N LYS A 194 9.68 -35.85 -35.18
CA LYS A 194 9.09 -35.45 -36.46
C LYS A 194 7.65 -35.95 -36.59
#